data_AF-A0AAN2TR95-F1
#
_entry.id   AF-A0AAN2TR95-F1
#
_cell.length_a   1.000
_cell.length_b   1.000
_cell.length_c   1.000
_cell.angle_alpha   90.00
_cell.angle_beta   90.00
_cell.angle_gamma   90.00
#
_symmetry.space_group_name_H-M   'P 1'
#
loop_
_entity.id
_entity.type
_entity.pdbx_description
1 polymer ?
#
loop_
_entity_poly.entity_id
_entity_poly.type
_entity_poly.pdbx_seq_one_letter_code
_entity_poly.pdbx_strand_id
1 'polypeptide(L)' 'MRHDALLPLSSIIKMIAKSLFQWEMPNLPEDLSFFKQGKVWLATSSHEKQCFIFPENETEASKIMGIEGLRVEELDV' A
#
# COMPACT_ATOMS: atom_id res chain seq x y z
N MET A 1 -4.79 32.79 -10.74
CA MET A 1 -3.85 31.66 -10.54
C MET A 1 -4.72 30.41 -10.54
N ARG A 2 -4.57 29.52 -11.52
CA ARG A 2 -5.44 28.33 -11.64
C ARG A 2 -5.14 27.40 -10.48
N HIS A 3 -6.14 27.15 -9.63
CA HIS A 3 -6.15 26.01 -8.72
C HIS A 3 -6.36 24.78 -9.60
N ASP A 4 -5.30 24.28 -10.21
CA ASP A 4 -5.32 22.96 -10.78
C ASP A 4 -5.49 22.01 -9.59
N ALA A 5 -6.68 21.38 -9.51
CA ALA A 5 -6.99 20.45 -8.44
C ALA A 5 -6.00 19.28 -8.53
N LEU A 6 -4.94 19.33 -7.73
CA LEU A 6 -4.02 18.21 -7.59
C LEU A 6 -4.83 17.03 -7.06
N LEU A 7 -4.86 15.94 -7.84
CA LEU A 7 -5.45 14.69 -7.39
C LEU A 7 -4.72 14.25 -6.10
N PRO A 8 -5.44 13.71 -5.10
CA PRO A 8 -4.79 13.11 -3.94
C PRO A 8 -3.74 12.10 -4.39
N LEU A 9 -2.62 12.01 -3.67
CA LEU A 9 -1.55 11.04 -3.97
C LEU A 9 -2.09 9.62 -4.16
N SER A 10 -3.09 9.23 -3.35
CA SER A 10 -3.79 7.95 -3.46
C SER A 10 -4.48 7.72 -4.81
N SER A 11 -5.03 8.77 -5.43
CA SER A 11 -5.65 8.68 -6.76
C SER A 11 -4.61 8.53 -7.87
N ILE A 12 -3.50 9.24 -7.76
CA ILE A 12 -2.38 9.15 -8.71
C ILE A 12 -1.77 7.74 -8.66
N ILE A 13 -1.50 7.24 -7.46
CA ILE A 13 -0.99 5.88 -7.22
C ILE A 13 -1.90 4.82 -7.86
N LYS A 14 -3.22 4.89 -7.65
CA LYS A 14 -4.17 3.93 -8.23
C LYS A 14 -4.19 3.92 -9.75
N MET A 15 -3.86 5.05 -10.39
CA MET A 15 -3.88 5.17 -11.84
C MET A 15 -2.62 4.55 -12.48
N ILE A 16 -1.46 4.77 -11.87
CA ILE A 16 -0.16 4.47 -12.47
C ILE A 16 0.44 3.14 -11.99
N ALA A 17 0.23 2.76 -10.74
CA ALA A 17 0.80 1.52 -10.22
C ALA A 17 -0.04 0.32 -10.66
N LYS A 18 0.62 -0.69 -11.23
CA LYS A 18 0.01 -1.95 -11.66
C LYS A 18 0.39 -3.11 -10.75
N SER A 19 1.25 -2.90 -9.76
CA SER A 19 1.61 -3.89 -8.74
C SER A 19 2.00 -3.23 -7.41
N LEU A 20 2.09 -4.05 -6.36
CA LEU A 20 2.40 -3.64 -4.98
C LEU A 20 3.79 -3.03 -4.79
N PHE A 21 4.74 -3.28 -5.69
CA PHE A 21 6.13 -2.83 -5.54
C PHE A 21 6.60 -1.98 -6.72
N GLN A 22 5.67 -1.39 -7.47
CA GLN A 22 5.99 -0.53 -8.62
C GLN A 22 6.20 0.94 -8.23
N TRP A 23 6.05 1.28 -6.95
CA TRP A 23 6.33 2.62 -6.48
C TRP A 23 7.82 2.76 -6.22
N GLU A 24 8.60 3.08 -7.25
CA GLU A 24 10.05 3.21 -7.14
C GLU A 24 10.52 4.60 -7.59
N MET A 25 11.56 5.10 -6.94
CA MET A 25 12.24 6.31 -7.39
C MET A 25 12.86 6.11 -8.78
N PRO A 26 13.04 7.19 -9.57
CA PRO A 26 12.78 8.60 -9.24
C PRO A 26 11.33 9.04 -9.49
N ASN A 27 10.48 8.17 -10.07
CA ASN A 27 9.20 8.59 -10.61
C ASN A 27 8.06 8.49 -9.58
N LEU A 28 8.20 7.63 -8.57
CA LEU A 28 7.18 7.36 -7.56
C LEU A 28 7.80 7.28 -6.15
N PRO A 29 7.00 7.55 -5.10
CA PRO A 29 7.46 7.42 -3.72
C PRO A 29 7.69 5.95 -3.33
N GLU A 30 8.85 5.64 -2.76
CA GLU A 30 9.28 4.25 -2.54
C GLU A 30 8.75 3.61 -1.26
N ASP A 31 8.78 4.37 -0.17
CA ASP A 31 8.35 3.96 1.17
C ASP A 31 7.00 4.59 1.53
N LEU A 32 5.93 3.86 1.26
CA LEU A 32 4.55 4.32 1.48
C LEU A 32 3.95 3.70 2.73
N SER A 33 3.17 4.50 3.45
CA SER A 33 2.35 4.04 4.57
C SER A 33 0.93 4.57 4.45
N PHE A 34 -0.04 3.70 4.63
CA PHE A 34 -1.46 4.02 4.64
C PHE A 34 -2.01 3.86 6.05
N PHE A 35 -2.82 4.83 6.46
CA PHE A 35 -3.33 4.91 7.82
C PHE A 35 -4.84 4.67 7.86
N LYS A 36 -5.29 3.93 8.87
CA LYS A 36 -6.70 3.75 9.22
C LYS A 36 -6.85 4.17 10.68
N GLN A 37 -7.74 5.14 10.94
CA GLN A 37 -8.00 5.66 12.29
C GLN A 37 -6.72 6.08 13.06
N GLY A 38 -5.74 6.65 12.36
CA GLY A 38 -4.47 7.12 12.96
C GLY A 38 -3.43 6.02 13.22
N LYS A 39 -3.71 4.76 12.89
CA LYS A 39 -2.75 3.66 12.96
C LYS A 39 -2.30 3.25 11.56
N VAL A 40 -1.05 2.79 11.44
CA VAL A 40 -0.55 2.21 10.19
C VAL A 40 -1.35 0.94 9.89
N TRP A 41 -1.92 0.87 8.69
CA TRP A 41 -2.68 -0.28 8.21
C TRP A 41 -1.90 -1.04 7.14
N LEU A 42 -1.12 -0.34 6.32
CA LEU A 42 -0.23 -0.93 5.33
C LEU A 42 1.04 -0.10 5.23
N ALA A 43 2.19 -0.75 5.26
CA ALA A 43 3.50 -0.12 5.07
C ALA A 43 4.31 -0.93 4.05
N THR A 44 4.98 -0.25 3.12
CA THR A 44 5.75 -0.90 2.06
C THR A 44 7.12 -0.29 1.94
N SER A 45 8.09 -1.12 1.56
CA SER A 45 9.33 -0.69 0.92
C SER A 45 9.42 -1.38 -0.44
N SER A 46 9.21 -0.62 -1.51
CA SER A 46 9.08 -1.20 -2.86
C SER A 46 10.39 -1.79 -3.35
N HIS A 47 11.52 -1.13 -3.08
CA HIS A 47 12.86 -1.61 -3.44
C HIS A 47 13.18 -2.96 -2.78
N GLU A 48 12.87 -3.09 -1.49
CA GLU A 48 13.06 -4.35 -0.75
C GLU A 48 11.98 -5.39 -1.04
N LYS A 49 10.93 -5.03 -1.80
CA LYS A 49 9.74 -5.85 -2.08
C LYS A 49 9.07 -6.36 -0.81
N GLN A 50 9.00 -5.49 0.20
CA GLN A 50 8.39 -5.78 1.48
C GLN A 50 7.08 -5.02 1.64
N CYS A 51 6.06 -5.71 2.13
CA CYS A 51 4.77 -5.13 2.48
C CYS A 51 4.29 -5.75 3.79
N PHE A 52 4.00 -4.88 4.77
CA PHE A 52 3.42 -5.24 6.05
C PHE A 52 2.00 -4.72 6.08
N ILE A 53 1.05 -5.60 6.38
CA ILE A 53 -0.36 -5.25 6.50
C ILE A 53 -0.80 -5.59 7.92
N PHE A 54 -1.50 -4.66 8.57
CA PHE A 54 -1.94 -4.74 9.95
C PHE A 54 -3.48 -4.79 9.99
N PRO A 55 -4.10 -5.92 9.60
CA PRO A 55 -5.55 -6.05 9.64
C PRO A 55 -6.06 -5.93 11.08
N GLU A 56 -7.18 -5.23 11.27
CA GLU A 56 -7.74 -5.00 12.61
C GLU A 56 -8.59 -6.17 13.12
N ASN A 57 -8.95 -7.10 12.23
CA ASN A 57 -9.81 -8.25 12.52
C ASN A 57 -9.63 -9.37 11.50
N GLU A 58 -10.14 -10.56 11.84
CA GLU A 58 -10.07 -11.77 11.01
C GLU A 58 -10.75 -11.62 9.65
N THR A 59 -11.79 -10.78 9.55
CA THR A 59 -12.46 -10.54 8.26
C THR A 59 -11.57 -9.78 7.29
N GLU A 60 -10.82 -8.78 7.78
CA GLU A 60 -9.83 -8.07 6.98
C GLU A 60 -8.67 -8.97 6.59
N ALA A 61 -8.12 -9.73 7.55
CA ALA A 61 -7.07 -10.71 7.29
C ALA A 61 -7.50 -11.71 6.21
N SER A 62 -8.69 -12.29 6.35
CA SER A 62 -9.24 -13.26 5.40
C SER A 62 -9.38 -12.70 3.99
N LYS A 63 -9.75 -11.41 3.85
CA LYS A 63 -9.82 -10.75 2.54
C LYS A 63 -8.46 -10.61 1.88
N ILE A 64 -7.41 -10.29 2.65
CA ILE A 64 -6.04 -10.18 2.16
C ILE A 64 -5.51 -11.55 1.74
N MET A 65 -5.69 -12.56 2.59
CA MET A 65 -5.29 -13.95 2.31
C MET A 65 -6.01 -14.54 1.08
N GLY A 66 -7.20 -14.02 0.75
CA GLY A 66 -7.96 -14.42 -0.43
C GLY A 66 -7.55 -13.76 -1.75
N ILE A 67 -6.55 -12.86 -1.75
CA ILE A 67 -6.08 -12.21 -2.99
C ILE A 67 -5.29 -13.21 -3.82
N GLU A 68 -5.82 -13.57 -4.99
CA GLU A 68 -5.15 -14.46 -5.94
C GLU A 68 -3.77 -13.91 -6.36
N GLY A 69 -2.75 -14.76 -6.27
CA GLY A 69 -1.37 -14.40 -6.63
C GLY A 69 -0.59 -13.62 -5.56
N LEU A 70 -1.24 -13.23 -4.45
CA LEU A 70 -0.54 -12.62 -3.33
C LEU A 70 0.12 -13.68 -2.45
N ARG A 71 1.44 -13.58 -2.27
CA ARG A 71 2.19 -14.40 -1.32
C ARG A 71 2.26 -13.67 0.01
N VAL A 72 1.87 -14.36 1.07
CA VAL A 72 1.71 -13.81 2.41
C VAL A 72 2.37 -14.75 3.40
N GLU A 73 3.03 -14.16 4.37
CA GLU A 73 3.63 -14.82 5.52
C GLU A 73 3.08 -14.15 6.78
N GLU A 74 2.60 -14.95 7.72
CA GLU A 74 2.18 -14.45 9.02
C GLU A 74 3.41 -14.27 9.90
N LEU A 75 3.55 -13.08 10.50
CA LEU A 75 4.68 -12.74 11.35
C LEU A 75 4.20 -12.71 12.80
N ASP A 76 4.77 -13.58 13.63
CA ASP A 76 4.64 -13.49 15.08
C ASP A 76 5.48 -12.30 15.58
N VAL A 77 4.81 -11.19 15.90
CA VAL A 77 5.43 -9.95 16.43
C VAL A 77 5.15 -9.74 17.91
#